data_AF-A0A077Z2R0-F1
#
_entry.id   AF-A0A077Z2R0-F1
#
_cell.length_a   1.000
_cell.length_b   1.000
_cell.length_c   1.000
_cell.angle_alpha   90.00
_cell.angle_beta   90.00
_cell.angle_gamma   90.00
#
_symmetry.space_group_name_H-M   'P 1'
#
loop_
_entity.id
_entity.type
_entity.pdbx_description
1 polymer ?
#
loop_
_entity_poly.entity_id
_entity_poly.type
_entity_poly.pdbx_seq_one_letter_code
_entity_poly.pdbx_strand_id
1 'polypeptide(L)'
;MNELYRRFDDVEFAPAAPELPTWCADEPDEPENDNEEPAPKRAEVSENASPSFVGEIPDVVFVSDKDTVKYVREICREYCSYDKGDFPGSQPVSLDRENINMLKVHPYMVSWKADGTRYLMFIDGKSRSFLVDRDNNVFVAPTLTFLKRDGCTPLAKTLVDGELVFDIFAGKKVPRFLIYDVVAYCDDLVRERPFHDRHEIIRKCIIGPRMEALCTNRIVRDNEPFGIRQKPFFELSCIEKVLSMDVSHGTDGVVLQRVDEPYMGGRCPTMLKWKPSNLNSVDFLLRIEKEDRPGFISQYVGNLMVLDSKIPFDKMPVTKDLMKYNNKIVECSVTDGRWTFIRERTDKSLPNSYETASGVRKSIRFPIAEDELVQFVKTMSLKYKLIPGSFVPVERAPPAQDSA
;
A
#
# COMPACT_ATOMS: atom_id res chain seq x y z
N MET A 1 27.51 38.62 -8.11
CA MET A 1 28.82 38.84 -8.79
C MET A 1 29.63 39.95 -8.14
N ASN A 2 29.04 41.13 -7.88
CA ASN A 2 29.75 42.29 -7.30
C ASN A 2 30.49 41.99 -5.99
N GLU A 3 29.94 41.14 -5.11
CA GLU A 3 30.58 40.79 -3.83
C GLU A 3 31.86 39.94 -4.00
N LEU A 4 31.97 39.15 -5.07
CA LEU A 4 33.18 38.40 -5.41
C LEU A 4 34.26 39.33 -5.93
N TYR A 5 33.92 40.25 -6.84
CA TYR A 5 34.85 41.26 -7.33
C TYR A 5 35.33 42.13 -6.17
N ARG A 6 34.44 42.63 -5.31
CA ARG A 6 34.82 43.44 -4.12
C ARG A 6 35.86 42.78 -3.19
N ARG A 7 35.94 41.44 -3.18
CA ARG A 7 36.91 40.67 -2.36
C ARG A 7 38.19 40.31 -3.09
N PHE A 8 38.16 40.16 -4.42
CA PHE A 8 39.24 39.51 -5.17
C PHE A 8 39.72 40.28 -6.41
N ASP A 9 39.03 41.35 -6.82
CA ASP A 9 39.37 42.13 -8.03
C ASP A 9 38.77 43.56 -7.99
N ASP A 10 38.94 44.37 -9.04
CA ASP A 10 38.36 45.72 -9.10
C ASP A 10 36.90 45.68 -9.59
N VAL A 11 36.01 46.31 -8.84
CA VAL A 11 34.54 46.28 -9.06
C VAL A 11 34.16 46.91 -10.41
N GLU A 12 34.99 47.81 -10.96
CA GLU A 12 34.74 48.41 -12.29
C GLU A 12 34.80 47.39 -13.44
N PHE A 13 35.47 46.24 -13.26
CA PHE A 13 35.54 45.18 -14.28
C PHE A 13 34.52 44.06 -14.08
N ALA A 14 33.60 44.18 -13.11
CA ALA A 14 32.57 43.18 -12.88
C ALA A 14 31.61 43.11 -14.08
N PRO A 15 31.51 41.97 -14.81
CA PRO A 15 30.54 41.85 -15.88
C PRO A 15 29.12 41.93 -15.31
N ALA A 16 28.18 42.45 -16.11
CA ALA A 16 26.76 42.47 -15.73
C ALA A 16 26.28 41.04 -15.44
N ALA A 17 25.51 40.87 -14.37
CA ALA A 17 24.92 39.57 -14.07
C ALA A 17 24.00 39.16 -15.24
N PRO A 18 24.04 37.90 -15.70
CA PRO A 18 23.10 37.43 -16.69
C PRO A 18 21.67 37.59 -16.16
N GLU A 19 20.73 37.92 -17.05
CA GLU A 19 19.31 37.97 -16.71
C GLU A 19 18.87 36.61 -16.17
N LEU A 20 18.17 36.63 -15.03
CA LEU A 20 17.65 35.42 -14.41
C LEU A 20 16.66 34.73 -15.37
N PRO A 21 16.81 33.42 -15.61
CA PRO A 21 15.81 32.67 -16.35
C PRO A 21 14.43 32.76 -15.69
N THR A 22 13.37 32.77 -16.49
CA THR A 22 11.97 32.98 -16.03
C THR A 22 11.49 31.96 -14.99
N TRP A 23 12.15 30.82 -14.84
CA TRP A 23 11.81 29.79 -13.84
C TRP A 23 12.43 30.04 -12.46
N CYS A 24 13.26 31.07 -12.29
CA CYS A 24 13.80 31.48 -10.98
C CYS A 24 12.94 32.52 -10.26
N ALA A 25 11.81 32.93 -10.83
CA ALA A 25 10.88 33.86 -10.18
C ALA A 25 9.91 33.09 -9.26
N ASP A 26 10.44 32.42 -8.25
CA ASP A 26 9.64 32.09 -7.08
C ASP A 26 9.71 33.33 -6.18
N GLU A 27 8.60 34.07 -6.09
CA GLU A 27 8.48 35.19 -5.16
C GLU A 27 8.76 34.68 -3.74
N PRO A 28 9.60 35.35 -2.94
CA PRO A 28 9.84 34.96 -1.57
C PRO A 28 8.55 35.20 -0.76
N ASP A 29 8.01 34.12 -0.20
CA ASP A 29 6.84 34.15 0.69
C ASP A 29 7.02 35.24 1.77
N GLU A 30 6.10 36.21 1.78
CA GLU A 30 6.00 37.17 2.88
C GLU A 30 5.64 36.42 4.17
N PRO A 31 6.18 36.84 5.34
CA PRO A 31 5.94 36.15 6.59
C PRO A 31 4.47 36.32 7.02
N GLU A 32 3.68 35.26 6.84
CA GLU A 32 2.31 35.20 7.35
C GLU A 32 2.31 35.25 8.89
N ASN A 33 1.41 36.09 9.39
CA ASN A 33 1.24 36.43 10.78
C ASN A 33 0.63 35.24 11.56
N ASP A 34 1.43 34.63 12.44
CA ASP A 34 1.04 33.54 13.32
C ASP A 34 -0.14 33.93 14.22
N ASN A 35 -1.38 33.59 13.85
CA ASN A 35 -2.52 33.47 14.77
C ASN A 35 -3.72 32.80 14.10
N GLU A 36 -3.58 31.54 13.68
CA GLU A 36 -4.72 30.62 13.54
C GLU A 36 -4.23 29.18 13.70
N GLU A 37 -4.85 28.40 14.59
CA GLU A 37 -4.47 27.02 14.88
C GLU A 37 -4.61 26.15 13.62
N PRO A 38 -3.53 25.57 13.07
CA PRO A 38 -3.65 24.83 11.82
C PRO A 38 -4.23 23.43 12.09
N ALA A 39 -5.33 23.14 11.41
CA ALA A 39 -5.85 21.79 11.16
C ALA A 39 -4.73 20.86 10.65
N PRO A 40 -4.83 19.52 10.82
CA PRO A 40 -3.76 18.58 10.50
C PRO A 40 -3.23 18.79 9.08
N LYS A 41 -1.97 19.27 8.99
CA LYS A 41 -1.33 19.79 7.78
C LYS A 41 -1.17 18.68 6.74
N ARG A 42 -2.11 18.63 5.79
CA ARG A 42 -2.05 17.83 4.56
C ARG A 42 -0.83 18.27 3.74
N ALA A 43 -0.20 17.35 3.01
CA ALA A 43 0.83 17.74 2.04
C ALA A 43 0.25 18.72 1.01
N GLU A 44 1.10 19.57 0.42
CA GLU A 44 0.73 20.39 -0.74
C GLU A 44 0.40 19.46 -1.93
N VAL A 45 -0.86 19.05 -1.99
CA VAL A 45 -1.45 18.46 -3.19
C VAL A 45 -2.12 19.62 -3.91
N SER A 46 -1.79 19.82 -5.19
CA SER A 46 -2.46 20.83 -6.03
C SER A 46 -3.97 20.75 -5.82
N GLU A 47 -4.56 21.76 -5.18
CA GLU A 47 -5.98 21.75 -4.78
C GLU A 47 -6.92 21.66 -6.00
N ASN A 48 -6.41 21.94 -7.19
CA ASN A 48 -7.16 21.96 -8.45
C ASN A 48 -6.95 20.70 -9.33
N ALA A 49 -6.12 19.74 -8.92
CA ALA A 49 -5.96 18.49 -9.66
C ALA A 49 -6.97 17.44 -9.15
N SER A 50 -7.83 16.95 -10.05
CA SER A 50 -8.65 15.77 -9.75
C SER A 50 -7.74 14.59 -9.43
N PRO A 51 -8.04 13.74 -8.42
CA PRO A 51 -7.22 12.58 -8.13
C PRO A 51 -7.05 11.70 -9.38
N SER A 52 -5.80 11.47 -9.79
CA SER A 52 -5.48 10.63 -10.94
C SER A 52 -5.46 9.15 -10.53
N PHE A 53 -6.08 8.29 -11.32
CA PHE A 53 -5.94 6.85 -11.13
C PHE A 53 -4.50 6.42 -11.43
N VAL A 54 -3.98 5.43 -10.69
CA VAL A 54 -2.58 5.03 -10.84
C VAL A 54 -2.27 4.58 -12.27
N GLY A 55 -1.18 5.11 -12.83
CA GLY A 55 -0.73 4.82 -14.20
C GLY A 55 -1.66 5.34 -15.30
N GLU A 56 -2.60 6.24 -14.98
CA GLU A 56 -3.51 6.87 -15.95
C GLU A 56 -4.23 5.86 -16.86
N ILE A 57 -4.66 4.75 -16.27
CA ILE A 57 -5.28 3.66 -17.02
C ILE A 57 -6.56 4.17 -17.71
N PRO A 58 -6.71 3.92 -19.03
CA PRO A 58 -7.88 4.36 -19.79
C PRO A 58 -9.16 3.75 -19.23
N ASP A 59 -10.29 4.42 -19.45
CA ASP A 59 -11.63 4.00 -19.01
C ASP A 59 -11.80 3.83 -17.49
N VAL A 60 -10.87 4.31 -16.67
CA VAL A 60 -11.07 4.44 -15.22
C VAL A 60 -11.22 5.92 -14.89
N VAL A 61 -12.39 6.30 -14.41
CA VAL A 61 -12.77 7.71 -14.24
C VAL A 61 -12.97 8.03 -12.77
N PHE A 62 -12.44 9.18 -12.33
CA PHE A 62 -12.72 9.71 -11.00
C PHE A 62 -14.21 10.10 -10.87
N VAL A 63 -14.87 9.66 -9.80
CA VAL A 63 -16.29 9.94 -9.58
C VAL A 63 -16.42 11.29 -8.87
N SER A 64 -16.88 12.31 -9.59
CA SER A 64 -17.16 13.65 -9.04
C SER A 64 -18.54 13.75 -8.38
N ASP A 65 -19.45 12.83 -8.68
CA ASP A 65 -20.82 12.83 -8.15
C ASP A 65 -20.84 12.52 -6.64
N LYS A 66 -21.29 13.49 -5.84
CA LYS A 66 -21.23 13.41 -4.37
C LYS A 66 -22.12 12.31 -3.80
N ASP A 67 -23.28 12.07 -4.40
CA ASP A 67 -24.23 11.06 -3.92
C ASP A 67 -23.70 9.65 -4.17
N THR A 68 -23.13 9.40 -5.36
CA THR A 68 -22.46 8.14 -5.68
C THR A 68 -21.25 7.90 -4.80
N VAL A 69 -20.40 8.92 -4.59
CA VAL A 69 -19.24 8.81 -3.69
C VAL A 69 -19.68 8.48 -2.26
N LYS A 70 -20.72 9.16 -1.76
CA LYS A 70 -21.27 8.91 -0.43
C LYS A 70 -21.79 7.48 -0.31
N TYR A 71 -22.61 7.04 -1.27
CA TYR A 71 -23.17 5.69 -1.33
C TYR A 71 -22.07 4.61 -1.31
N VAL A 72 -21.08 4.72 -2.19
CA VAL A 72 -19.99 3.73 -2.28
C VAL A 72 -19.18 3.68 -0.97
N ARG A 73 -18.85 4.84 -0.39
CA ARG A 73 -18.10 4.90 0.88
C ARG A 73 -18.90 4.32 2.05
N GLU A 74 -20.19 4.61 2.14
CA GLU A 74 -21.07 4.09 3.19
C GLU A 74 -21.19 2.57 3.11
N ILE A 75 -21.45 2.02 1.92
CA ILE A 75 -21.50 0.56 1.71
C ILE A 75 -20.17 -0.11 2.03
N CYS A 76 -19.04 0.47 1.60
CA CYS A 76 -17.73 -0.09 1.91
C CYS A 76 -17.46 -0.13 3.43
N ARG A 77 -17.87 0.91 4.17
CA ARG A 77 -17.74 0.96 5.64
C ARG A 77 -18.64 -0.05 6.32
N GLU A 78 -19.90 -0.14 5.91
CA GLU A 78 -20.87 -1.09 6.45
C GLU A 78 -20.38 -2.53 6.26
N TYR A 79 -20.01 -2.89 5.03
CA TYR A 79 -19.51 -4.24 4.74
C TYR A 79 -18.19 -4.55 5.46
N CYS A 80 -17.28 -3.59 5.60
CA CYS A 80 -16.04 -3.80 6.36
C CYS A 80 -16.23 -3.71 7.88
N SER A 81 -17.44 -3.38 8.37
CA SER A 81 -17.72 -3.09 9.79
C SER A 81 -16.76 -2.07 10.39
N TYR A 82 -16.64 -0.94 9.72
CA TYR A 82 -15.66 0.08 10.02
C TYR A 82 -16.30 1.45 10.27
N ASP A 83 -16.12 1.96 11.50
CA ASP A 83 -16.83 3.16 11.96
C ASP A 83 -16.16 4.48 11.57
N LYS A 84 -14.89 4.45 11.16
CA LYS A 84 -14.13 5.69 10.89
C LYS A 84 -14.34 6.19 9.46
N GLY A 85 -14.01 7.47 9.26
CA GLY A 85 -14.21 8.20 8.01
C GLY A 85 -13.21 7.89 6.89
N ASP A 86 -12.11 7.21 7.20
CA ASP A 86 -11.02 6.87 6.30
C ASP A 86 -11.24 5.53 5.58
N PHE A 87 -10.20 5.05 4.89
CA PHE A 87 -10.27 3.84 4.06
C PHE A 87 -10.57 2.59 4.91
N PRO A 88 -11.68 1.88 4.64
CA PRO A 88 -12.16 0.81 5.52
C PRO A 88 -11.45 -0.54 5.33
N GLY A 89 -10.59 -0.69 4.30
CA GLY A 89 -9.95 -1.96 3.99
C GLY A 89 -8.95 -2.44 5.05
N SER A 90 -8.73 -3.76 5.13
CA SER A 90 -7.98 -4.42 6.22
C SER A 90 -6.46 -4.22 6.14
N GLN A 91 -5.84 -3.46 7.04
CA GLN A 91 -4.42 -3.12 6.99
C GLN A 91 -3.54 -4.13 7.75
N PRO A 92 -2.59 -4.82 7.06
CA PRO A 92 -1.67 -5.75 7.72
C PRO A 92 -0.60 -5.05 8.56
N VAL A 93 -0.22 -5.72 9.65
CA VAL A 93 0.85 -5.30 10.57
C VAL A 93 2.18 -5.98 10.21
N SER A 94 3.29 -5.26 10.40
CA SER A 94 4.63 -5.83 10.15
C SER A 94 4.92 -7.00 11.09
N LEU A 95 5.47 -8.08 10.55
CA LEU A 95 5.96 -9.22 11.32
C LEU A 95 7.13 -8.78 12.19
N ASP A 96 7.08 -9.11 13.48
CA ASP A 96 8.12 -8.84 14.46
C ASP A 96 8.37 -10.05 15.37
N ARG A 97 9.36 -9.93 16.26
CA ARG A 97 9.79 -11.00 17.16
C ARG A 97 8.72 -11.45 18.16
N GLU A 98 7.68 -10.64 18.37
CA GLU A 98 6.60 -10.94 19.30
C GLU A 98 5.44 -11.63 18.55
N ASN A 99 4.95 -11.01 17.48
CA ASN A 99 3.78 -11.49 16.74
C ASN A 99 4.07 -12.71 15.85
N ILE A 100 5.34 -13.03 15.56
CA ILE A 100 5.71 -14.29 14.87
C ILE A 100 5.20 -15.53 15.61
N ASN A 101 5.01 -15.44 16.94
CA ASN A 101 4.45 -16.52 17.74
C ASN A 101 2.99 -16.87 17.37
N MET A 102 2.26 -15.96 16.73
CA MET A 102 0.91 -16.26 16.22
C MET A 102 0.92 -17.42 15.22
N LEU A 103 2.00 -17.58 14.44
CA LEU A 103 2.17 -18.68 13.48
C LEU A 103 2.27 -20.06 14.16
N LYS A 104 2.57 -20.10 15.47
CA LYS A 104 2.62 -21.34 16.27
C LYS A 104 1.25 -21.82 16.70
N VAL A 105 0.33 -20.87 16.90
CA VAL A 105 -0.97 -21.11 17.56
C VAL A 105 -2.12 -21.12 16.56
N HIS A 106 -1.98 -20.39 15.45
CA HIS A 106 -3.06 -20.20 14.48
C HIS A 106 -2.68 -20.71 13.08
N PRO A 107 -3.68 -21.16 12.30
CA PRO A 107 -3.48 -21.52 10.90
C PRO A 107 -3.30 -20.28 10.04
N TYR A 108 -2.22 -20.26 9.26
CA TYR A 108 -1.92 -19.17 8.32
C TYR A 108 -1.76 -19.70 6.91
N MET A 109 -2.19 -18.92 5.93
CA MET A 109 -1.84 -19.04 4.53
C MET A 109 -0.88 -17.92 4.14
N VAL A 110 -0.10 -18.14 3.10
CA VAL A 110 0.95 -17.23 2.66
C VAL A 110 0.81 -16.92 1.17
N SER A 111 1.08 -15.69 0.80
CA SER A 111 1.26 -15.25 -0.58
C SER A 111 2.41 -14.25 -0.65
N TRP A 112 2.99 -14.05 -1.83
CA TRP A 112 3.92 -12.96 -2.05
C TRP A 112 3.22 -11.63 -1.84
N LYS A 113 3.96 -10.64 -1.35
CA LYS A 113 3.50 -9.27 -1.27
C LYS A 113 3.87 -8.58 -2.58
N ALA A 114 2.88 -8.10 -3.33
CA ALA A 114 3.15 -7.36 -4.55
C ALA A 114 3.45 -5.89 -4.21
N ASP A 115 4.23 -5.25 -5.08
CA ASP A 115 4.40 -3.80 -5.13
C ASP A 115 3.32 -3.21 -6.05
N GLY A 116 2.09 -3.17 -5.52
CA GLY A 116 0.92 -2.66 -6.22
C GLY A 116 0.16 -1.59 -5.42
N THR A 117 -0.79 -0.94 -6.09
CA THR A 117 -1.68 0.04 -5.47
C THR A 117 -2.93 -0.67 -4.97
N ARG A 118 -3.23 -0.52 -3.69
CA ARG A 118 -4.37 -1.17 -3.05
C ARG A 118 -5.69 -0.49 -3.42
N TYR A 119 -6.70 -1.28 -3.74
CA TYR A 119 -8.07 -0.81 -3.88
C TYR A 119 -9.07 -1.79 -3.28
N LEU A 120 -10.13 -1.26 -2.67
CA LEU A 120 -11.38 -2.01 -2.57
C LEU A 120 -12.14 -1.85 -3.89
N MET A 121 -12.74 -2.93 -4.39
CA MET A 121 -13.61 -2.86 -5.56
C MET A 121 -15.04 -3.24 -5.17
N PHE A 122 -15.95 -2.28 -5.30
CA PHE A 122 -17.38 -2.48 -5.10
C PHE A 122 -18.08 -2.65 -6.44
N ILE A 123 -18.62 -3.85 -6.67
CA ILE A 123 -19.27 -4.27 -7.90
C ILE A 123 -20.78 -4.25 -7.66
N ASP A 124 -21.47 -3.34 -8.36
CA ASP A 124 -22.88 -3.06 -8.15
C ASP A 124 -23.70 -3.05 -9.45
N GLY A 125 -23.53 -4.10 -10.24
CA GLY A 125 -24.24 -4.31 -11.50
C GLY A 125 -23.43 -3.88 -12.72
N LYS A 126 -24.14 -3.74 -13.85
CA LYS A 126 -23.51 -3.42 -15.15
C LYS A 126 -22.89 -2.02 -15.10
N SER A 127 -21.64 -1.91 -15.55
CA SER A 127 -20.89 -0.64 -15.61
C SER A 127 -20.74 0.10 -14.28
N ARG A 128 -20.96 -0.59 -13.15
CA ARG A 128 -20.88 -0.05 -11.79
C ARG A 128 -19.82 -0.81 -10.99
N SER A 129 -18.60 -0.83 -11.51
CA SER A 129 -17.44 -1.36 -10.80
C SER A 129 -16.65 -0.20 -10.23
N PHE A 130 -16.88 0.10 -8.96
CA PHE A 130 -16.23 1.20 -8.25
C PHE A 130 -14.94 0.74 -7.60
N LEU A 131 -13.91 1.58 -7.62
CA LEU A 131 -12.62 1.35 -6.99
C LEU A 131 -12.40 2.43 -5.94
N VAL A 132 -12.07 2.03 -4.72
CA VAL A 132 -11.77 2.92 -3.60
C VAL A 132 -10.30 2.79 -3.24
N ASP A 133 -9.54 3.87 -3.37
CA ASP A 133 -8.11 3.90 -3.03
C ASP A 133 -7.87 4.12 -1.53
N ARG A 134 -6.59 4.16 -1.13
CA ARG A 134 -6.18 4.40 0.26
C ARG A 134 -6.57 5.79 0.80
N ASP A 135 -6.65 6.79 -0.08
CA ASP A 135 -7.08 8.15 0.26
C ASP A 135 -8.62 8.27 0.25
N ASN A 136 -9.32 7.14 0.14
CA ASN A 136 -10.77 7.00 0.09
C ASN A 136 -11.41 7.67 -1.14
N ASN A 137 -10.63 7.96 -2.18
CA ASN A 137 -11.13 8.46 -3.46
C ASN A 137 -11.87 7.35 -4.20
N VAL A 138 -12.96 7.72 -4.88
CA VAL A 138 -13.80 6.77 -5.62
C VAL A 138 -13.60 6.95 -7.11
N PHE A 139 -13.29 5.85 -7.78
CA PHE A 139 -13.19 5.75 -9.22
C PHE A 139 -14.22 4.76 -9.73
N VAL A 140 -14.56 4.81 -11.01
CA VAL A 140 -15.44 3.86 -11.68
C VAL A 140 -14.77 3.33 -12.94
N ALA A 141 -14.87 2.01 -13.13
CA ALA A 141 -14.42 1.30 -14.31
C ALA A 141 -15.65 0.73 -15.06
N PRO A 142 -16.35 1.54 -15.87
CA PRO A 142 -17.65 1.16 -16.47
C PRO A 142 -17.55 0.04 -17.51
N THR A 143 -16.36 -0.23 -18.03
CA THR A 143 -16.10 -1.27 -19.03
C THR A 143 -15.82 -2.64 -18.38
N LEU A 144 -15.48 -2.69 -17.08
CA LEU A 144 -15.34 -3.96 -16.37
C LEU A 144 -16.70 -4.66 -16.21
N THR A 145 -16.72 -5.94 -16.58
CA THR A 145 -17.94 -6.75 -16.56
C THR A 145 -17.83 -7.91 -15.59
N PHE A 146 -18.66 -7.92 -14.55
CA PHE A 146 -18.78 -9.05 -13.64
C PHE A 146 -20.15 -9.71 -13.79
N LEU A 147 -20.17 -11.04 -13.90
CA LEU A 147 -21.37 -11.82 -14.13
C LEU A 147 -21.52 -12.87 -13.02
N LYS A 148 -22.76 -13.21 -12.69
CA LYS A 148 -23.09 -14.35 -11.84
C LYS A 148 -22.80 -15.66 -12.59
N ARG A 149 -22.95 -16.79 -11.89
CA ARG A 149 -22.74 -18.13 -12.45
C ARG A 149 -23.68 -18.50 -13.60
N ASP A 150 -24.82 -17.83 -13.73
CA ASP A 150 -25.67 -17.98 -14.92
C ASP A 150 -25.04 -17.37 -16.18
N GLY A 151 -23.99 -16.56 -16.01
CA GLY A 151 -23.25 -15.85 -17.04
C GLY A 151 -24.07 -14.80 -17.80
N CYS A 152 -25.27 -14.46 -17.33
CA CYS A 152 -26.15 -13.49 -17.98
C CYS A 152 -26.51 -12.34 -17.03
N THR A 153 -26.61 -12.62 -15.74
CA THR A 153 -26.97 -11.63 -14.73
C THR A 153 -25.71 -10.89 -14.25
N PRO A 154 -25.69 -9.55 -14.29
CA PRO A 154 -24.60 -8.78 -13.69
C PRO A 154 -24.43 -9.09 -12.21
N LEU A 155 -23.18 -9.19 -11.77
CA LEU A 155 -22.85 -9.27 -10.35
C LEU A 155 -23.15 -7.92 -9.71
N ALA A 156 -23.79 -7.92 -8.54
CA ALA A 156 -24.13 -6.71 -7.81
C ALA A 156 -23.85 -6.90 -6.31
N LYS A 157 -23.82 -5.80 -5.55
CA LYS A 157 -23.58 -5.78 -4.11
C LYS A 157 -22.43 -6.69 -3.65
N THR A 158 -21.30 -6.62 -4.34
CA THR A 158 -20.12 -7.46 -4.05
C THR A 158 -18.91 -6.59 -3.79
N LEU A 159 -18.27 -6.76 -2.65
CA LEU A 159 -17.09 -5.99 -2.25
C LEU A 159 -15.88 -6.93 -2.15
N VAL A 160 -14.87 -6.65 -2.96
CA VAL A 160 -13.61 -7.39 -2.96
C VAL A 160 -12.45 -6.50 -2.58
N ASP A 161 -11.45 -7.10 -1.96
CA ASP A 161 -10.20 -6.44 -1.59
C ASP A 161 -9.07 -6.98 -2.47
N GLY A 162 -8.26 -6.06 -2.99
CA GLY A 162 -7.27 -6.37 -4.01
C GLY A 162 -6.22 -5.30 -4.19
N GLU A 163 -5.29 -5.59 -5.08
CA GLU A 163 -4.23 -4.69 -5.47
C GLU A 163 -4.08 -4.66 -6.99
N LEU A 164 -3.84 -3.47 -7.52
CA LEU A 164 -3.53 -3.25 -8.91
C LEU A 164 -2.01 -3.29 -9.10
N VAL A 165 -1.54 -4.18 -9.96
CA VAL A 165 -0.13 -4.36 -10.30
C VAL A 165 0.09 -4.12 -11.79
N PHE A 166 1.32 -3.76 -12.16
CA PHE A 166 1.74 -3.64 -13.55
C PHE A 166 2.71 -4.76 -13.87
N ASP A 167 2.22 -5.77 -14.59
CA ASP A 167 3.09 -6.84 -15.06
C ASP A 167 3.94 -6.37 -16.23
N ILE A 168 5.20 -6.78 -16.29
CA ILE A 168 6.12 -6.45 -17.39
C ILE A 168 6.20 -7.65 -18.33
N PHE A 169 5.62 -7.53 -19.51
CA PHE A 169 5.72 -8.53 -20.59
C PHE A 169 6.41 -7.91 -21.81
N ALA A 170 7.57 -8.44 -22.21
CA ALA A 170 8.36 -7.94 -23.34
C ALA A 170 8.56 -6.40 -23.31
N GLY A 171 8.86 -5.86 -22.13
CA GLY A 171 9.05 -4.42 -21.90
C GLY A 171 7.76 -3.59 -21.80
N LYS A 172 6.57 -4.16 -22.06
CA LYS A 172 5.28 -3.48 -21.92
C LYS A 172 4.69 -3.73 -20.54
N LYS A 173 4.25 -2.65 -19.88
CA LYS A 173 3.49 -2.70 -18.63
C LYS A 173 2.03 -3.05 -18.95
N VAL A 174 1.52 -4.12 -18.35
CA VAL A 174 0.14 -4.59 -18.48
C VAL A 174 -0.53 -4.52 -17.12
N PRO A 175 -1.56 -3.67 -16.94
CA PRO A 175 -2.22 -3.53 -15.66
C PRO A 175 -3.10 -4.77 -15.34
N ARG A 176 -3.05 -5.22 -14.09
CA ARG A 176 -3.88 -6.31 -13.58
C ARG A 176 -4.33 -6.03 -12.16
N PHE A 177 -5.58 -6.36 -11.86
CA PHE A 177 -6.12 -6.31 -10.52
C PHE A 177 -6.15 -7.72 -9.92
N LEU A 178 -5.40 -7.91 -8.84
CA LEU A 178 -5.27 -9.14 -8.09
C LEU A 178 -6.21 -9.10 -6.88
N ILE A 179 -7.31 -9.84 -6.95
CA ILE A 179 -8.26 -10.00 -5.86
C ILE A 179 -7.71 -11.03 -4.87
N TYR A 180 -7.51 -10.65 -3.61
CA TYR A 180 -7.03 -11.56 -2.57
C TYR A 180 -8.07 -11.89 -1.50
N ASP A 181 -9.05 -11.03 -1.27
CA ASP A 181 -10.14 -11.30 -0.31
C ASP A 181 -11.50 -10.78 -0.82
N VAL A 182 -12.58 -11.26 -0.22
CA VAL A 182 -13.96 -10.84 -0.47
C VAL A 182 -14.68 -10.60 0.84
N VAL A 183 -15.31 -9.44 0.98
CA VAL A 183 -15.97 -8.99 2.21
C VAL A 183 -17.47 -9.29 2.15
N ALA A 184 -18.09 -9.00 1.00
CA ALA A 184 -19.49 -9.25 0.74
C ALA A 184 -19.67 -9.81 -0.67
N TYR A 185 -20.59 -10.76 -0.85
CA TYR A 185 -20.92 -11.34 -2.15
C TYR A 185 -22.43 -11.35 -2.33
N CYS A 186 -22.93 -10.62 -3.34
CA CYS A 186 -24.37 -10.47 -3.57
C CYS A 186 -25.17 -10.08 -2.31
N ASP A 187 -24.68 -9.10 -1.54
CA ASP A 187 -25.26 -8.65 -0.25
C ASP A 187 -25.12 -9.64 0.92
N ASP A 188 -24.57 -10.84 0.71
CA ASP A 188 -24.22 -11.77 1.80
C ASP A 188 -22.88 -11.37 2.41
N LEU A 189 -22.86 -11.11 3.72
CA LEU A 189 -21.65 -10.74 4.48
C LEU A 189 -20.79 -11.98 4.72
N VAL A 190 -20.00 -12.33 3.71
CA VAL A 190 -19.07 -13.48 3.75
C VAL A 190 -17.81 -13.20 4.58
N ARG A 191 -17.62 -11.96 5.05
CA ARG A 191 -16.52 -11.53 5.92
C ARG A 191 -16.35 -12.40 7.17
N GLU A 192 -17.45 -12.92 7.72
CA GLU A 192 -17.45 -13.76 8.93
C GLU A 192 -16.98 -15.20 8.68
N ARG A 193 -16.91 -15.61 7.41
CA ARG A 193 -16.46 -16.96 7.03
C ARG A 193 -14.93 -17.07 7.14
N PRO A 194 -14.38 -18.27 7.37
CA PRO A 194 -12.93 -18.51 7.28
C PRO A 194 -12.35 -18.02 5.95
N PHE A 195 -11.10 -17.55 5.97
CA PHE A 195 -10.44 -16.97 4.80
C PHE A 195 -10.38 -17.93 3.60
N HIS A 196 -10.18 -19.23 3.82
CA HIS A 196 -10.13 -20.20 2.71
C HIS A 196 -11.50 -20.33 1.99
N ASP A 197 -12.61 -20.18 2.72
CA ASP A 197 -13.94 -20.16 2.12
C ASP A 197 -14.17 -18.86 1.33
N ARG A 198 -13.69 -17.72 1.84
CA ARG A 198 -13.72 -16.43 1.12
C ARG A 198 -12.87 -16.50 -0.16
N HIS A 199 -11.68 -17.09 -0.07
CA HIS A 199 -10.79 -17.36 -1.21
C HIS A 199 -11.46 -18.27 -2.25
N GLU A 200 -12.20 -19.27 -1.80
CA GLU A 200 -12.96 -20.16 -2.69
C GLU A 200 -14.16 -19.46 -3.37
N ILE A 201 -14.82 -18.52 -2.69
CA ILE A 201 -15.87 -17.66 -3.29
C ILE A 201 -15.28 -16.82 -4.42
N ILE A 202 -14.10 -16.21 -4.23
CA ILE A 202 -13.41 -15.45 -5.29
C ILE A 202 -13.19 -16.35 -6.51
N ARG A 203 -12.65 -17.54 -6.29
CA ARG A 203 -12.34 -18.50 -7.36
C ARG A 203 -13.58 -18.95 -8.11
N LYS A 204 -14.59 -19.45 -7.40
CA LYS A 204 -15.77 -20.11 -7.98
C LYS A 204 -16.89 -19.16 -8.40
N CYS A 205 -17.05 -18.03 -7.72
CA CYS A 205 -18.21 -17.14 -7.90
C CYS A 205 -17.87 -15.84 -8.63
N ILE A 206 -16.60 -15.40 -8.61
CA ILE A 206 -16.20 -14.13 -9.22
C ILE A 206 -15.31 -14.39 -10.44
N ILE A 207 -14.21 -15.11 -10.28
CA ILE A 207 -13.26 -15.40 -11.36
C ILE A 207 -13.80 -16.47 -12.32
N GLY A 208 -14.38 -17.56 -11.79
CA GLY A 208 -14.95 -18.64 -12.60
C GLY A 208 -15.93 -18.15 -13.68
N PRO A 209 -17.00 -17.42 -13.32
CA PRO A 209 -17.95 -16.88 -14.29
C PRO A 209 -17.32 -15.92 -15.31
N ARG A 210 -16.32 -15.13 -14.88
CA ARG A 210 -15.57 -14.26 -15.81
C ARG A 210 -14.75 -15.06 -16.83
N MET A 211 -14.09 -16.14 -16.40
CA MET A 211 -13.32 -16.99 -17.32
C MET A 211 -14.25 -17.66 -18.33
N GLU A 212 -15.41 -18.16 -17.90
CA GLU A 212 -16.41 -18.72 -18.81
C GLU A 212 -16.95 -17.67 -19.80
N ALA A 213 -17.20 -16.45 -19.32
CA ALA A 213 -17.67 -15.34 -20.15
C ALA A 213 -16.61 -14.87 -21.17
N LEU A 214 -15.32 -14.93 -20.83
CA LEU A 214 -14.21 -14.69 -21.76
C LEU A 214 -14.15 -15.78 -22.83
N CYS A 215 -14.25 -17.06 -22.45
CA CYS A 215 -14.26 -18.18 -23.40
C CYS A 215 -15.48 -18.15 -24.35
N THR A 216 -16.60 -17.60 -23.89
CA THR A 216 -17.84 -17.47 -24.66
C THR A 216 -17.96 -16.12 -25.38
N ASN A 217 -16.91 -15.30 -25.40
CA ASN A 217 -16.87 -13.93 -25.98
C ASN A 217 -17.97 -12.98 -25.46
N ARG A 218 -18.56 -13.28 -24.29
CA ARG A 218 -19.47 -12.38 -23.56
C ARG A 218 -18.71 -11.25 -22.88
N ILE A 219 -17.44 -11.47 -22.55
CA ILE A 219 -16.48 -10.45 -22.14
C ILE A 219 -15.36 -10.44 -23.18
N VAL A 220 -15.00 -9.25 -23.63
CA VAL A 220 -13.86 -9.03 -24.55
C VAL A 220 -12.74 -8.38 -23.75
N ARG A 221 -11.61 -9.08 -23.56
CA ARG A 221 -10.47 -8.61 -22.76
C ARG A 221 -9.97 -7.25 -23.21
N ASP A 222 -9.90 -7.03 -24.53
CA ASP A 222 -9.38 -5.79 -25.12
C ASP A 222 -10.27 -4.57 -24.83
N ASN A 223 -11.52 -4.78 -24.40
CA ASN A 223 -12.43 -3.72 -24.00
C ASN A 223 -12.36 -3.42 -22.49
N GLU A 224 -11.60 -4.18 -21.71
CA GLU A 224 -11.45 -3.95 -20.27
C GLU A 224 -10.17 -3.15 -19.96
N PRO A 225 -10.20 -2.25 -18.95
CA PRO A 225 -9.09 -1.34 -18.65
C PRO A 225 -7.88 -2.09 -18.08
N PHE A 226 -8.12 -3.23 -17.42
CA PHE A 226 -7.09 -4.08 -16.84
C PHE A 226 -7.61 -5.50 -16.63
N GLY A 227 -6.68 -6.46 -16.54
CA GLY A 227 -7.05 -7.86 -16.34
C GLY A 227 -7.39 -8.17 -14.88
N ILE A 228 -8.47 -8.90 -14.62
CA ILE A 228 -8.84 -9.35 -13.27
C ILE A 228 -8.31 -10.78 -13.03
N ARG A 229 -7.63 -11.00 -11.90
CA ARG A 229 -7.18 -12.33 -11.46
C ARG A 229 -7.36 -12.50 -9.97
N GLN A 230 -7.45 -13.75 -9.52
CA GLN A 230 -7.30 -14.08 -8.11
C GLN A 230 -5.82 -14.14 -7.74
N LYS A 231 -5.46 -13.54 -6.61
CA LYS A 231 -4.16 -13.73 -5.98
C LYS A 231 -4.13 -15.10 -5.29
N PRO A 232 -3.21 -16.00 -5.66
CA PRO A 232 -3.16 -17.32 -5.03
C PRO A 232 -2.59 -17.21 -3.61
N PHE A 233 -3.17 -17.98 -2.69
CA PHE A 233 -2.64 -18.18 -1.35
C PHE A 233 -2.29 -19.66 -1.20
N PHE A 234 -1.18 -19.91 -0.53
CA PHE A 234 -0.62 -21.23 -0.32
C PHE A 234 -0.64 -21.57 1.16
N GLU A 235 -0.53 -22.85 1.50
CA GLU A 235 -0.26 -23.26 2.86
C GLU A 235 1.05 -22.63 3.36
N LEU A 236 1.10 -22.26 4.64
CA LEU A 236 2.29 -21.66 5.24
C LEU A 236 3.57 -22.50 5.04
N SER A 237 3.43 -23.84 4.97
CA SER A 237 4.52 -24.77 4.66
C SER A 237 5.27 -24.45 3.35
N CYS A 238 4.60 -23.79 2.40
CA CYS A 238 5.15 -23.42 1.10
C CYS A 238 5.87 -22.06 1.10
N ILE A 239 6.09 -21.42 2.25
CA ILE A 239 6.68 -20.06 2.33
C ILE A 239 7.99 -19.90 1.54
N GLU A 240 8.87 -20.90 1.57
CA GLU A 240 10.13 -20.89 0.82
C GLU A 240 9.88 -20.83 -0.70
N LYS A 241 8.90 -21.59 -1.19
CA LYS A 241 8.47 -21.51 -2.60
C LYS A 241 7.91 -20.13 -2.92
N VAL A 242 7.13 -19.55 -1.99
CA VAL A 242 6.54 -18.22 -2.16
C VAL A 242 7.59 -17.13 -2.27
N LEU A 243 8.64 -17.19 -1.46
CA LEU A 243 9.77 -16.26 -1.52
C LEU A 243 10.55 -16.38 -2.83
N SER A 244 10.65 -17.59 -3.38
CA SER A 244 11.36 -17.87 -4.64
C SER A 244 10.50 -17.73 -5.92
N MET A 245 9.22 -17.36 -5.82
CA MET A 245 8.33 -17.36 -6.97
C MET A 245 8.65 -16.21 -7.93
N ASP A 246 8.91 -16.57 -9.20
CA ASP A 246 9.05 -15.60 -10.28
C ASP A 246 7.66 -15.16 -10.77
N VAL A 247 7.33 -13.91 -10.50
CA VAL A 247 6.07 -13.29 -10.92
C VAL A 247 6.35 -12.07 -11.78
N SER A 248 5.45 -11.78 -12.73
CA SER A 248 5.68 -10.76 -13.76
C SER A 248 5.63 -9.31 -13.25
N HIS A 249 5.49 -9.08 -11.95
CA HIS A 249 5.45 -7.78 -11.28
C HIS A 249 6.39 -7.75 -10.08
N GLY A 250 6.73 -6.56 -9.59
CA GLY A 250 7.58 -6.41 -8.40
C GLY A 250 6.96 -7.05 -7.16
N THR A 251 7.80 -7.74 -6.37
CA THR A 251 7.44 -8.28 -5.06
C THR A 251 8.39 -7.77 -3.99
N ASP A 252 7.87 -7.46 -2.82
CA ASP A 252 8.66 -6.86 -1.73
C ASP A 252 8.58 -7.63 -0.41
N GLY A 253 8.16 -8.90 -0.46
CA GLY A 253 8.12 -9.80 0.69
C GLY A 253 6.95 -10.78 0.65
N VAL A 254 6.38 -11.10 1.81
CA VAL A 254 5.23 -12.00 1.94
C VAL A 254 4.11 -11.40 2.79
N VAL A 255 2.88 -11.80 2.48
CA VAL A 255 1.70 -11.55 3.31
C VAL A 255 1.23 -12.88 3.91
N LEU A 256 0.92 -12.84 5.21
CA LEU A 256 0.50 -13.98 6.01
C LEU A 256 -0.92 -13.71 6.48
N GLN A 257 -1.86 -14.46 5.93
CA GLN A 257 -3.28 -14.33 6.22
C GLN A 257 -3.71 -15.46 7.15
N ARG A 258 -4.30 -15.10 8.29
CA ARG A 258 -4.89 -16.07 9.20
C ARG A 258 -6.13 -16.70 8.58
N VAL A 259 -6.27 -18.03 8.71
CA VAL A 259 -7.35 -18.80 8.06
C VAL A 259 -8.67 -18.69 8.82
N ASP A 260 -8.62 -18.82 10.14
CA ASP A 260 -9.77 -18.95 11.03
C ASP A 260 -10.30 -17.62 11.57
N GLU A 261 -10.09 -16.54 10.82
CA GLU A 261 -10.45 -15.19 11.26
C GLU A 261 -11.33 -14.46 10.24
N PRO A 262 -12.33 -13.71 10.72
CA PRO A 262 -13.13 -12.86 9.85
C PRO A 262 -12.29 -11.74 9.21
N TYR A 263 -12.75 -11.22 8.08
CA TYR A 263 -12.19 -10.00 7.52
C TYR A 263 -12.53 -8.82 8.45
N MET A 264 -11.49 -8.09 8.87
CA MET A 264 -11.59 -6.96 9.78
C MET A 264 -11.18 -5.66 9.09
N GLY A 265 -12.06 -4.66 9.07
CA GLY A 265 -11.76 -3.33 8.53
C GLY A 265 -10.70 -2.59 9.36
N GLY A 266 -9.90 -1.76 8.68
CA GLY A 266 -8.81 -1.03 9.33
C GLY A 266 -7.67 -1.94 9.79
N ARG A 267 -6.93 -1.54 10.84
CA ARG A 267 -5.73 -2.27 11.29
C ARG A 267 -6.08 -3.66 11.82
N CYS A 268 -5.58 -4.69 11.15
CA CYS A 268 -5.76 -6.09 11.55
C CYS A 268 -4.45 -6.62 12.17
N PRO A 269 -4.38 -6.82 13.51
CA PRO A 269 -3.14 -7.18 14.21
C PRO A 269 -2.64 -8.60 13.88
N THR A 270 -3.52 -9.44 13.38
CA THR A 270 -3.32 -10.85 13.04
C THR A 270 -3.01 -11.07 11.56
N MET A 271 -3.30 -10.11 10.68
CA MET A 271 -2.85 -10.13 9.29
C MET A 271 -1.43 -9.56 9.25
N LEU A 272 -0.45 -10.39 8.89
CA LEU A 272 0.96 -10.05 9.02
C LEU A 272 1.58 -9.82 7.64
N LYS A 273 2.55 -8.92 7.56
CA LYS A 273 3.40 -8.72 6.38
C LYS A 273 4.87 -8.81 6.81
N TRP A 274 5.67 -9.50 6.03
CA TRP A 274 7.12 -9.53 6.22
C TRP A 274 7.78 -8.98 4.97
N LYS A 275 8.82 -8.17 5.18
CA LYS A 275 9.71 -7.68 4.13
C LYS A 275 11.16 -7.90 4.57
N PRO A 276 12.09 -8.15 3.64
CA PRO A 276 13.52 -8.07 3.91
C PRO A 276 13.89 -6.72 4.53
N SER A 277 14.88 -6.71 5.43
CA SER A 277 15.29 -5.51 6.17
C SER A 277 15.68 -4.34 5.26
N ASN A 278 16.31 -4.63 4.13
CA ASN A 278 16.71 -3.67 3.10
C ASN A 278 15.54 -3.10 2.27
N LEU A 279 14.33 -3.68 2.36
CA LEU A 279 13.12 -3.22 1.67
C LEU A 279 12.09 -2.59 2.63
N ASN A 280 12.46 -2.44 3.90
CA ASN A 280 11.63 -1.71 4.85
C ASN A 280 11.72 -0.22 4.59
N SER A 281 10.55 0.42 4.56
CA SER A 281 10.42 1.85 4.29
C SER A 281 9.32 2.48 5.14
N VAL A 282 9.43 3.78 5.33
CA VAL A 282 8.44 4.62 6.02
C VAL A 282 8.17 5.84 5.16
N ASP A 283 6.90 6.15 4.99
CA ASP A 283 6.45 7.37 4.32
C ASP A 283 6.37 8.52 5.33
N PHE A 284 7.15 9.56 5.11
CA PHE A 284 7.24 10.75 5.96
C PHE A 284 6.81 12.00 5.19
N LEU A 285 6.33 13.01 5.91
CA LEU A 285 6.25 14.36 5.37
C LEU A 285 7.62 15.01 5.56
N LEU A 286 8.29 15.34 4.46
CA LEU A 286 9.60 15.98 4.49
C LEU A 286 9.44 17.49 4.68
N ARG A 287 10.07 18.02 5.73
CA ARG A 287 10.25 19.47 5.91
C ARG A 287 11.72 19.81 5.92
N ILE A 288 12.14 20.66 5.00
CA ILE A 288 13.52 21.09 4.90
C ILE A 288 13.65 22.45 5.55
N GLU A 289 14.46 22.51 6.60
CA GLU A 289 14.73 23.73 7.34
C GLU A 289 16.23 24.05 7.28
N LYS A 290 16.56 25.34 7.23
CA LYS A 290 17.93 25.81 7.33
C LYS A 290 18.30 25.93 8.80
N GLU A 291 19.21 25.08 9.29
CA GLU A 291 19.72 25.22 10.65
C GLU A 291 20.86 26.25 10.68
N ASP A 292 20.52 27.47 11.14
CA ASP A 292 21.49 28.53 11.43
C ASP A 292 21.80 28.52 12.94
N ARG A 293 22.83 27.77 13.35
CA ARG A 293 23.33 27.78 14.74
C ARG A 293 24.58 28.63 14.86
N PRO A 294 24.71 29.50 15.89
CA PRO A 294 25.95 30.24 16.14
C PRO A 294 27.16 29.31 16.24
N GLY A 295 28.18 29.54 15.42
CA GLY A 295 29.41 28.74 15.39
C GLY A 295 29.40 27.51 14.47
N PHE A 296 28.31 27.23 13.75
CA PHE A 296 28.23 26.16 12.75
C PHE A 296 28.05 26.71 11.33
N ILE A 297 28.52 25.96 10.32
CA ILE A 297 28.21 26.26 8.92
C ILE A 297 26.72 25.99 8.70
N SER A 298 26.00 26.98 8.17
CA SER A 298 24.59 26.84 7.79
C SER A 298 24.38 25.61 6.91
N GLN A 299 23.53 24.69 7.35
CA GLN A 299 23.21 23.47 6.61
C GLN A 299 21.70 23.24 6.57
N TYR A 300 21.22 22.70 5.46
CA TYR A 300 19.84 22.26 5.32
C TYR A 300 19.66 20.88 5.98
N VAL A 301 18.60 20.74 6.76
CA VAL A 301 18.25 19.51 7.47
C VAL A 301 16.83 19.11 7.08
N GLY A 302 16.67 17.83 6.73
CA GLY A 302 15.39 17.26 6.36
C GLY A 302 14.73 16.65 7.59
N ASN A 303 13.77 17.37 8.16
CA ASN A 303 12.93 16.88 9.24
C ASN A 303 11.91 15.87 8.69
N LEU A 304 11.94 14.65 9.23
CA LEU A 304 11.01 13.58 8.85
C LEU A 304 9.81 13.59 9.79
N MET A 305 8.69 14.11 9.31
CA MET A 305 7.47 14.25 10.10
C MET A 305 6.54 13.04 9.92
N VAL A 306 5.93 12.60 11.02
CA VAL A 306 4.89 11.56 11.04
C VAL A 306 3.53 12.19 11.34
N LEU A 307 2.44 11.44 11.10
CA LEU A 307 1.07 11.94 11.26
C LEU A 307 0.85 12.52 12.67
N ASP A 308 0.21 13.69 12.72
CA ASP A 308 -0.17 14.44 13.92
C ASP A 308 0.97 14.75 14.91
N SER A 309 2.23 14.59 14.50
CA SER A 309 3.39 14.95 15.32
C SER A 309 3.92 16.32 14.96
N LYS A 310 4.05 17.19 15.97
CA LYS A 310 4.78 18.47 15.85
C LYS A 310 6.29 18.27 15.92
N ILE A 311 6.75 17.14 16.44
CA ILE A 311 8.18 16.82 16.60
C ILE A 311 8.62 15.92 15.44
N PRO A 312 9.75 16.21 14.77
CA PRO A 312 10.33 15.31 13.78
C PRO A 312 10.60 13.94 14.39
N PHE A 313 10.16 12.88 13.71
CA PHE A 313 10.44 11.51 14.14
C PHE A 313 11.95 11.19 14.06
N ASP A 314 12.59 11.73 13.02
CA ASP A 314 14.02 11.66 12.80
C ASP A 314 14.46 12.76 11.82
N LYS A 315 15.76 12.82 11.52
CA LYS A 315 16.34 13.76 10.56
C LYS A 315 17.08 13.00 9.45
N MET A 316 17.13 13.59 8.26
CA MET A 316 17.94 13.09 7.15
C MET A 316 18.80 14.20 6.52
N PRO A 317 19.98 13.87 5.98
CA PRO A 317 20.82 14.82 5.26
C PRO A 317 20.10 15.31 3.99
N VAL A 318 20.21 16.59 3.69
CA VAL A 318 19.57 17.21 2.52
C VAL A 318 20.58 17.34 1.39
N THR A 319 20.24 16.75 0.23
CA THR A 319 20.95 16.98 -1.03
C THR A 319 20.22 18.05 -1.84
N LYS A 320 20.88 18.66 -2.83
CA LYS A 320 20.23 19.65 -3.73
C LYS A 320 18.99 19.08 -4.42
N ASP A 321 19.06 17.82 -4.85
CA ASP A 321 17.94 17.14 -5.50
C ASP A 321 16.77 16.86 -4.54
N LEU A 322 17.03 16.81 -3.23
CA LEU A 322 16.01 16.58 -2.23
C LEU A 322 15.16 17.83 -1.95
N MET A 323 15.70 19.03 -2.22
CA MET A 323 15.04 20.32 -1.97
C MET A 323 13.66 20.42 -2.64
N LYS A 324 13.50 19.83 -3.83
CA LYS A 324 12.24 19.83 -4.59
C LYS A 324 11.11 18.99 -3.96
N TYR A 325 11.42 18.20 -2.93
CA TYR A 325 10.45 17.40 -2.18
C TYR A 325 10.12 18.01 -0.82
N ASN A 326 10.49 19.27 -0.58
CA ASN A 326 10.02 19.98 0.61
C ASN A 326 8.48 20.02 0.65
N ASN A 327 7.89 19.85 1.83
CA ASN A 327 6.45 19.74 2.08
C ASN A 327 5.74 18.58 1.35
N LYS A 328 6.48 17.59 0.85
CA LYS A 328 5.92 16.41 0.16
C LYS A 328 6.01 15.13 0.98
N ILE A 329 5.15 14.16 0.65
CA ILE A 329 5.23 12.81 1.21
C ILE A 329 6.31 12.02 0.46
N VAL A 330 7.31 11.55 1.19
CA VAL A 330 8.46 10.81 0.67
C VAL A 330 8.58 9.45 1.34
N GLU A 331 8.89 8.43 0.56
CA GLU A 331 9.23 7.10 1.06
C GLU A 331 10.73 7.06 1.37
N CYS A 332 11.08 6.76 2.62
CA CYS A 332 12.47 6.65 3.08
C CYS A 332 12.75 5.24 3.63
N SER A 333 13.99 4.78 3.44
CA SER A 333 14.53 3.56 4.08
C SER A 333 15.80 3.89 4.85
N VAL A 334 16.31 2.95 5.65
CA VAL A 334 17.54 3.13 6.43
C VAL A 334 18.68 2.41 5.70
N THR A 335 19.66 3.18 5.22
CA THR A 335 20.93 2.68 4.66
C THR A 335 22.07 3.20 5.53
N ASP A 336 22.99 2.33 5.94
CA ASP A 336 24.14 2.69 6.80
C ASP A 336 23.77 3.48 8.06
N GLY A 337 22.64 3.10 8.68
CA GLY A 337 22.13 3.73 9.91
C GLY A 337 21.51 5.12 9.73
N ARG A 338 21.31 5.58 8.48
CA ARG A 338 20.70 6.87 8.17
C ARG A 338 19.51 6.73 7.23
N TRP A 339 18.51 7.58 7.41
CA TRP A 339 17.37 7.65 6.49
C TRP A 339 17.84 8.15 5.12
N THR A 340 17.41 7.44 4.09
CA THR A 340 17.72 7.68 2.69
C THR A 340 16.41 7.74 1.91
N PHE A 341 16.29 8.75 1.04
CA PHE A 341 15.15 8.93 0.16
C PHE A 341 15.08 7.82 -0.90
N ILE A 342 13.89 7.25 -1.10
CA ILE A 342 13.60 6.27 -2.17
C ILE A 342 12.83 6.96 -3.30
N ARG A 343 11.66 7.52 -3.00
CA ARG A 343 10.75 8.14 -3.98
C ARG A 343 9.75 9.10 -3.33
N GLU A 344 9.13 9.94 -4.16
CA GLU A 344 7.92 10.69 -3.80
C GLU A 344 6.70 9.76 -3.84
N ARG A 345 5.81 9.88 -2.85
CA ARG A 345 4.55 9.13 -2.76
C ARG A 345 3.39 10.00 -3.22
N THR A 346 3.26 10.17 -4.52
CA THR A 346 2.16 10.95 -5.13
C THR A 346 0.78 10.30 -4.90
N ASP A 347 0.75 9.01 -4.54
CA ASP A 347 -0.45 8.24 -4.20
C ASP A 347 -0.92 8.44 -2.75
N LYS A 348 -0.22 9.27 -1.95
CA LYS A 348 -0.52 9.48 -0.54
C LYS A 348 -0.56 10.97 -0.21
N SER A 349 -1.64 11.39 0.43
CA SER A 349 -1.77 12.74 0.97
C SER A 349 -1.30 12.91 2.42
N LEU A 350 -1.08 11.79 3.14
CA LEU A 350 -0.72 11.79 4.57
C LEU A 350 0.52 10.90 4.84
N PRO A 351 1.39 11.31 5.78
CA PRO A 351 2.50 10.47 6.24
C PRO A 351 2.00 9.29 7.07
N ASN A 352 2.88 8.32 7.31
CA ASN A 352 2.56 7.22 8.21
C ASN A 352 2.39 7.69 9.66
N SER A 353 1.61 6.96 10.44
CA SER A 353 1.45 7.20 11.88
C SER A 353 2.74 6.93 12.65
N TYR A 354 2.84 7.50 13.86
CA TYR A 354 3.97 7.24 14.75
C TYR A 354 4.14 5.74 15.05
N GLU A 355 3.04 5.01 15.27
CA GLU A 355 3.07 3.56 15.53
C GLU A 355 3.63 2.79 14.34
N THR A 356 3.25 3.19 13.13
CA THR A 356 3.74 2.58 11.89
C THR A 356 5.23 2.82 11.72
N ALA A 357 5.67 4.07 11.87
CA ALA A 357 7.09 4.45 11.78
C ALA A 357 7.94 3.76 12.86
N SER A 358 7.45 3.73 14.10
CA SER A 358 8.09 3.04 15.23
C SER A 358 8.16 1.52 15.01
N GLY A 359 7.09 0.91 14.49
CA GLY A 359 7.07 -0.51 14.13
C GLY A 359 8.09 -0.87 13.06
N VAL A 360 8.26 -0.02 12.04
CA VAL A 360 9.31 -0.21 11.01
C VAL A 360 10.70 -0.02 11.62
N ARG A 361 10.92 1.01 12.45
CA ARG A 361 12.21 1.21 13.16
C ARG A 361 12.57 0.01 14.03
N LYS A 362 11.59 -0.58 14.75
CA LYS A 362 11.78 -1.83 15.52
C LYS A 362 12.14 -3.00 14.61
N SER A 363 11.47 -3.13 13.47
CA SER A 363 11.74 -4.19 12.48
C SER A 363 13.14 -4.06 11.86
N ILE A 364 13.62 -2.84 11.64
CA ILE A 364 14.99 -2.57 11.17
C ILE A 364 16.03 -2.89 12.26
N ARG A 365 15.73 -2.58 13.53
CA ARG A 365 16.63 -2.83 14.66
C ARG A 365 16.72 -4.31 15.04
N PHE A 366 15.63 -5.04 14.91
CA PHE A 366 15.53 -6.47 15.26
C PHE A 366 14.98 -7.26 14.06
N PRO A 367 15.72 -7.31 12.94
CA PRO A 367 15.22 -7.93 11.71
C PRO A 367 15.00 -9.42 11.91
N ILE A 368 13.93 -9.94 11.30
CA ILE A 368 13.74 -11.38 11.09
C ILE A 368 14.29 -11.66 9.69
N ALA A 369 15.38 -12.42 9.62
CA ALA A 369 15.97 -12.81 8.35
C ALA A 369 15.08 -13.83 7.62
N GLU A 370 15.24 -13.94 6.30
CA GLU A 370 14.41 -14.81 5.47
C GLU A 370 14.56 -16.28 5.86
N ASP A 371 15.80 -16.74 6.00
CA ASP A 371 16.17 -18.08 6.44
C ASP A 371 15.61 -18.39 7.84
N GLU A 372 15.67 -17.42 8.74
CA GLU A 372 15.09 -17.55 10.08
C GLU A 372 13.57 -17.69 10.04
N LEU A 373 12.88 -16.89 9.21
CA LEU A 373 11.43 -16.99 9.02
C LEU A 373 11.04 -18.35 8.45
N VAL A 374 11.74 -18.79 7.39
CA VAL A 374 11.51 -20.10 6.76
C VAL A 374 11.74 -21.22 7.77
N GLN A 375 12.83 -21.15 8.54
CA GLN A 375 13.16 -22.16 9.55
C GLN A 375 12.14 -22.19 10.69
N PHE A 376 11.70 -21.02 11.16
CA PHE A 376 10.64 -20.92 12.16
C PHE A 376 9.34 -21.55 11.65
N VAL A 377 8.95 -21.26 10.41
CA VAL A 377 7.75 -21.85 9.83
C VAL A 377 7.87 -23.38 9.72
N LYS A 378 9.01 -23.88 9.25
CA LYS A 378 9.25 -25.33 9.14
C LYS A 378 9.14 -26.01 10.51
N THR A 379 9.78 -25.45 11.54
CA THR A 379 10.00 -26.11 12.84
C THR A 379 9.00 -25.78 13.94
N MET A 380 8.33 -24.63 13.89
CA MET A 380 7.51 -24.11 14.99
C MET A 380 6.07 -23.79 14.59
N SER A 381 5.76 -23.64 13.30
CA SER A 381 4.40 -23.31 12.90
C SER A 381 3.40 -24.42 13.25
N LEU A 382 2.15 -24.00 13.48
CA LEU A 382 1.02 -24.92 13.51
C LEU A 382 0.95 -25.65 12.16
N LYS A 383 0.79 -26.97 12.21
CA LYS A 383 0.47 -27.79 11.04
C LYS A 383 -1.03 -28.07 11.08
N TYR A 384 -1.69 -27.93 9.95
CA TYR A 384 -3.14 -28.05 9.87
C TYR A 384 -3.56 -28.59 8.50
N LYS A 385 -4.78 -29.11 8.44
CA LYS A 385 -5.46 -29.51 7.20
C LYS A 385 -6.73 -28.70 7.04
N LEU A 386 -6.94 -28.11 5.87
CA LEU A 386 -8.17 -27.39 5.56
C LEU A 386 -9.32 -28.36 5.30
N ILE A 387 -10.50 -28.03 5.83
CA ILE A 387 -11.78 -28.70 5.55
C ILE A 387 -12.83 -27.65 5.16
N PRO A 388 -13.92 -28.02 4.45
CA PRO A 388 -14.98 -27.05 4.15
C PRO A 388 -15.49 -26.38 5.44
N GLY A 389 -15.49 -25.05 5.51
CA GLY A 389 -15.94 -24.32 6.70
C GLY A 389 -15.00 -24.31 7.90
N SER A 390 -13.85 -25.00 7.90
CA SER A 390 -12.97 -25.06 9.07
C SER A 390 -11.55 -25.56 8.77
N PHE A 391 -10.77 -25.86 9.80
CA PHE A 391 -9.47 -26.53 9.71
C PHE A 391 -9.31 -27.51 10.87
N VAL A 392 -8.45 -28.51 10.70
CA VAL A 392 -8.08 -29.45 11.76
C VAL A 392 -6.57 -29.32 12.01
N PRO A 393 -6.12 -29.05 13.24
CA PRO A 393 -4.72 -29.18 13.61
C PRO A 393 -4.21 -30.59 13.35
N VAL A 394 -3.07 -30.72 12.70
CA VAL A 394 -2.37 -32.00 12.56
C VAL A 394 -1.46 -32.13 13.79
N GLU A 395 -1.81 -33.02 14.73
CA GLU A 395 -0.92 -33.35 15.84
C GLU A 395 0.44 -33.79 15.27
N ARG A 396 1.52 -33.20 15.77
CA ARG A 396 2.85 -33.77 15.53
C ARG A 396 2.87 -35.14 16.18
N ALA A 397 3.37 -36.15 15.47
CA ALA A 397 3.90 -37.31 16.18
C ALA A 397 4.87 -36.78 17.25
N PRO A 398 4.77 -37.24 18.51
CA PRO A 398 5.71 -36.81 19.54
C PRO A 398 7.14 -37.02 19.00
N PRO A 399 8.08 -36.10 19.29
CA PRO A 399 9.47 -36.32 18.92
C PRO A 399 9.84 -37.72 19.39
N ALA A 400 10.44 -38.53 18.50
CA ALA A 400 10.91 -39.86 18.86
C ALA A 400 11.64 -39.73 20.19
N GLN A 401 11.13 -40.41 21.23
CA GLN A 401 11.85 -40.46 22.49
C GLN A 401 13.21 -41.04 22.15
N ASP A 402 14.27 -40.24 22.30
CA ASP A 402 15.63 -40.73 22.20
C ASP A 402 15.72 -41.91 23.17
N SER A 403 15.79 -43.10 22.59
CA SER A 403 15.95 -44.34 23.33
C SER A 403 17.35 -44.31 23.94
N ALA A 404 17.37 -43.94 25.23
CA ALA A 404 18.37 -44.23 26.26
C ALA A 404 19.85 -43.92 25.95
#